data_AF-A0A178Z6D9-F1
#
_entry.id   AF-A0A178Z6D9-F1
#
_cell.length_a   1.000
_cell.length_b   1.000
_cell.length_c   1.000
_cell.angle_alpha   90.00
_cell.angle_beta   90.00
_cell.angle_gamma   90.00
#
_symmetry.space_group_name_H-M   'P 1'
#
loop_
_entity.id
_entity.type
_entity.pdbx_description
1 polymer ?
#
loop_
_entity_poly.entity_id
_entity_poly.type
_entity_poly.pdbx_seq_one_letter_code
_entity_poly.pdbx_strand_id
1 'polypeptide(L)'
;MGSSASKVAGRAGGAAARRQYPSTSSIVNSAPSPSSSASDAAVKPTPAAEVRPSPAVAPPAGEKSEHVELDARDPQFGSALRRVGAARPVTERKPDEDTFPTSSQPMHSGQNIFPSDANNPAMMLVQARKRTAAQWESDLETQGRPNFGGRTLLSVKDIKEALTLRDELGKSPQEIERQMRLKPGVLDQLVAKGVVANV
;
A
#
# COMPACT_ATOMS: atom_id res chain seq x y z
N MET A 1 -14.34 49.44 43.25
CA MET A 1 -13.32 48.38 43.02
C MET A 1 -13.13 48.31 41.51
N GLY A 2 -12.04 48.62 40.83
CA GLY A 2 -10.65 48.92 41.14
C GLY A 2 -9.91 48.76 39.80
N SER A 3 -9.11 49.75 39.41
CA SER A 3 -8.36 49.91 38.16
C SER A 3 -7.28 48.85 37.89
N SER A 4 -6.96 48.56 36.62
CA SER A 4 -5.63 48.85 36.04
C SER A 4 -5.44 48.28 34.64
N ALA A 5 -5.03 49.18 33.74
CA ALA A 5 -4.49 48.90 32.42
C ALA A 5 -3.00 48.51 32.50
N SER A 6 -2.47 48.05 31.35
CA SER A 6 -1.07 48.13 30.88
C SER A 6 -0.35 46.78 30.73
N LYS A 7 -0.25 46.29 29.49
CA LYS A 7 0.95 45.59 29.03
C LYS A 7 1.53 46.37 27.85
N VAL A 8 2.76 46.80 28.07
CA VAL A 8 3.59 47.67 27.24
C VAL A 8 3.90 46.99 25.91
N ALA A 9 3.58 47.66 24.81
CA ALA A 9 4.19 47.38 23.51
C ALA A 9 5.57 48.05 23.49
N GLY A 10 6.63 47.28 23.78
CA GLY A 10 8.01 47.72 23.64
C GLY A 10 8.45 47.59 22.18
N ARG A 11 8.68 48.73 21.50
CA ARG A 11 9.48 48.78 20.28
C ARG A 11 10.96 48.99 20.66
N ALA A 12 11.82 48.08 20.23
CA ALA A 12 13.23 48.31 19.90
C ALA A 12 13.51 47.39 18.71
N GLY A 13 13.93 47.86 17.54
CA GLY A 13 15.25 48.44 17.30
C GLY A 13 16.10 47.34 16.66
N GLY A 14 16.53 47.55 15.42
CA GLY A 14 16.90 46.47 14.50
C GLY A 14 18.16 45.67 14.88
N ALA A 15 18.08 44.36 14.65
CA ALA A 15 19.22 43.49 14.40
C ALA A 15 18.73 42.24 13.65
N ALA A 16 19.20 42.06 12.42
CA ALA A 16 19.19 40.83 11.62
C ALA A 16 17.94 39.93 11.69
N ALA A 17 16.99 40.15 10.77
CA ALA A 17 15.96 39.17 10.44
C ALA A 17 16.57 37.92 9.77
N ARG A 18 17.18 37.02 10.56
CA ARG A 18 17.39 35.63 10.14
C ARG A 18 16.04 34.92 10.22
N ARG A 19 15.44 34.68 9.06
CA ARG A 19 14.24 33.83 8.91
C ARG A 19 14.62 32.41 9.34
N GLN A 20 14.20 32.03 10.54
CA GLN A 20 14.36 30.67 11.06
C GLN A 20 13.09 29.89 10.70
N TYR A 21 13.21 28.97 9.75
CA TYR A 21 12.13 28.04 9.42
C TYR A 21 12.07 26.95 10.50
N PRO A 22 10.87 26.49 10.91
CA PRO A 22 10.75 25.37 11.83
C PRO A 22 11.33 24.10 11.19
N SER A 23 12.26 23.46 11.90
CA SER A 23 12.85 22.18 11.51
C SER A 23 11.79 21.08 11.50
N THR A 24 11.75 20.29 10.43
CA THR A 24 10.89 19.12 10.31
C THR A 24 11.18 18.13 11.43
N SER A 25 10.17 17.73 12.19
CA SER A 25 10.24 16.63 13.15
C SER A 25 10.60 15.34 12.41
N SER A 26 11.74 14.74 12.74
CA SER A 26 12.08 13.39 12.33
C SER A 26 11.05 12.42 12.93
N ILE A 27 10.25 11.79 12.08
CA ILE A 27 9.36 10.68 12.46
C ILE A 27 10.28 9.53 12.91
N VAL A 28 10.41 9.36 14.22
CA VAL A 28 10.95 8.13 14.83
C VAL A 28 9.81 7.12 14.83
N ASN A 29 9.91 6.12 13.97
CA ASN A 29 9.00 4.99 13.94
C ASN A 29 9.32 4.06 15.13
N SER A 30 8.74 4.33 16.29
CA SER A 30 8.85 3.46 17.47
C SER A 30 7.83 2.33 17.37
N ALA A 31 8.24 1.19 16.81
CA ALA A 31 7.56 -0.08 17.05
C ALA A 31 8.08 -0.70 18.37
N PRO A 32 7.22 -1.28 19.23
CA PRO A 32 7.67 -1.89 20.48
C PRO A 32 8.26 -3.28 20.24
N SER A 33 9.53 -3.46 20.63
CA SER A 33 10.20 -4.76 20.73
C SER A 33 9.98 -5.35 22.13
N PRO A 34 9.73 -6.67 22.28
CA PRO A 34 9.61 -7.29 23.59
C PRO A 34 10.96 -7.41 24.29
N SER A 35 10.94 -7.15 25.60
CA SER A 35 12.07 -7.17 26.52
C SER A 35 12.57 -8.58 26.82
N SER A 36 13.88 -8.81 26.68
CA SER A 36 14.62 -9.81 27.44
C SER A 36 16.02 -9.29 27.74
N SER A 37 16.33 -9.21 29.03
CA SER A 37 17.60 -8.76 29.62
C SER A 37 18.70 -9.82 29.52
N ALA A 38 19.91 -9.43 29.10
CA ALA A 38 21.18 -9.57 29.84
C ALA A 38 22.44 -9.62 28.94
N SER A 39 23.51 -9.03 29.48
CA SER A 39 24.96 -9.17 29.21
C SER A 39 25.57 -8.71 27.88
N ASP A 40 26.20 -7.53 28.00
CA ASP A 40 27.44 -7.02 27.42
C ASP A 40 28.37 -8.06 26.75
N ALA A 41 28.52 -7.96 25.42
CA ALA A 41 29.72 -8.35 24.67
C ALA A 41 29.66 -7.69 23.28
N ALA A 42 30.60 -6.79 22.99
CA ALA A 42 30.74 -6.15 21.69
C ALA A 42 31.14 -7.17 20.62
N VAL A 43 30.20 -7.60 19.78
CA VAL A 43 30.47 -8.39 18.57
C VAL A 43 30.43 -7.46 17.36
N LYS A 44 31.60 -7.30 16.73
CA LYS A 44 31.78 -6.66 15.43
C LYS A 44 30.90 -7.41 14.39
N PRO A 45 30.03 -6.74 13.62
CA PRO A 45 29.21 -7.43 12.63
C PRO A 45 30.10 -7.99 11.53
N THR A 46 30.07 -9.31 11.34
CA THR A 46 30.52 -9.95 10.11
C THR A 46 29.57 -9.53 8.99
N PRO A 47 30.06 -9.24 7.76
CA PRO A 47 29.17 -8.99 6.64
C PRO A 47 28.34 -10.24 6.37
N ALA A 48 27.02 -10.06 6.17
CA ALA A 48 26.14 -11.11 5.73
C ALA A 48 26.73 -11.78 4.48
N ALA A 49 26.79 -13.12 4.47
CA ALA A 49 27.19 -13.86 3.28
C ALA A 49 26.29 -13.42 2.12
N GLU A 50 26.87 -12.80 1.11
CA GLU A 50 26.18 -12.32 -0.06
C GLU A 50 25.78 -13.55 -0.91
N VAL A 51 24.57 -14.06 -0.69
CA VAL A 51 24.01 -15.26 -1.38
C VAL A 51 23.75 -14.98 -2.88
N ARG A 52 24.01 -13.77 -3.36
CA ARG A 52 23.79 -13.38 -4.75
C ARG A 52 25.11 -12.93 -5.37
N PRO A 53 25.74 -13.72 -6.26
CA PRO A 53 26.87 -13.20 -7.00
C PRO A 53 26.42 -11.97 -7.79
N SER A 54 27.19 -10.89 -7.68
CA SER A 54 26.97 -9.69 -8.51
C SER A 54 26.95 -10.09 -9.99
N PRO A 55 25.92 -9.71 -10.75
CA PRO A 55 25.81 -10.07 -12.17
C PRO A 55 26.93 -9.46 -13.04
N ALA A 56 27.74 -8.56 -12.48
CA ALA A 56 28.92 -8.00 -13.13
C ALA A 56 30.18 -8.86 -13.00
N VAL A 57 30.20 -9.87 -12.11
CA VAL A 57 31.42 -10.61 -11.73
C VAL A 57 31.47 -12.03 -12.28
N ALA A 58 30.36 -12.58 -12.78
CA ALA A 58 30.34 -13.93 -13.35
C ALA A 58 29.72 -13.93 -14.76
N PRO A 59 30.50 -14.08 -15.86
CA PRO A 59 29.93 -14.60 -17.10
C PRO A 59 29.27 -15.97 -16.82
N PRO A 60 28.32 -16.44 -17.64
CA PRO A 60 27.75 -17.78 -17.46
C PRO A 60 28.89 -18.79 -17.58
N ALA A 61 29.35 -19.30 -16.42
CA ALA A 61 30.36 -20.34 -16.40
C ALA A 61 29.76 -21.57 -17.10
N GLY A 62 30.44 -22.06 -18.13
CA GLY A 62 30.06 -23.30 -18.82
C GLY A 62 30.17 -24.53 -17.91
N GLU A 63 30.74 -24.37 -16.72
CA GLU A 63 30.93 -25.39 -15.70
C GLU A 63 29.93 -25.18 -14.56
N LYS A 64 29.22 -26.24 -14.21
CA LYS A 64 28.27 -26.24 -13.09
C LYS A 64 29.07 -26.35 -11.80
N SER A 65 28.78 -25.49 -10.82
CA SER A 65 29.34 -25.67 -9.48
C SER A 65 28.76 -26.93 -8.83
N GLU A 66 29.50 -27.53 -7.89
CA GLU A 66 29.07 -28.73 -7.16
C GLU A 66 27.66 -28.59 -6.54
N HIS A 67 27.33 -27.40 -6.05
CA HIS A 67 26.03 -27.08 -5.47
C HIS A 67 24.91 -27.15 -6.53
N VAL A 68 25.18 -26.67 -7.74
CA VAL A 68 24.24 -26.77 -8.87
C VAL A 68 24.07 -28.22 -9.32
N GLU A 69 25.10 -29.06 -9.20
CA GLU A 69 24.98 -30.49 -9.51
C GLU A 69 24.13 -31.26 -8.50
N LEU A 70 24.23 -30.91 -7.21
CA LEU A 70 23.39 -31.49 -6.16
C LEU A 70 21.92 -31.15 -6.39
N ASP A 71 21.61 -29.88 -6.65
CA ASP A 71 20.23 -29.43 -6.93
C ASP A 71 19.69 -30.06 -8.23
N ALA A 72 20.53 -30.22 -9.26
CA ALA A 72 20.12 -30.85 -10.53
C ALA A 72 19.76 -32.34 -10.41
N ARG A 73 20.23 -33.02 -9.35
CA ARG A 73 19.88 -34.42 -9.06
C ARG A 73 18.62 -34.56 -8.22
N ASP A 74 18.11 -33.47 -7.63
CA ASP A 74 16.90 -33.52 -6.81
C ASP A 74 15.63 -33.56 -7.70
N PRO A 75 14.82 -34.66 -7.63
CA PRO A 75 13.58 -34.76 -8.38
C PRO A 75 12.53 -33.70 -7.98
N GLN A 76 12.53 -33.25 -6.71
CA GLN A 76 11.60 -32.21 -6.25
C GLN A 76 11.95 -30.87 -6.89
N PHE A 77 13.23 -30.48 -6.86
CA PHE A 77 13.73 -29.28 -7.53
C PHE A 77 13.43 -29.28 -9.04
N GLY A 78 13.66 -30.41 -9.72
CA GLY A 78 13.32 -30.57 -11.14
C GLY A 78 11.82 -30.39 -11.44
N SER A 79 10.94 -30.89 -10.56
CA SER A 79 9.49 -30.70 -10.69
C SER A 79 9.07 -29.23 -10.50
N ALA A 80 9.71 -28.53 -9.56
CA ALA A 80 9.46 -27.12 -9.29
C ALA A 80 9.89 -26.25 -10.48
N LEU A 81 11.06 -26.50 -11.07
CA LEU A 81 11.52 -25.78 -12.27
C LEU A 81 10.59 -26.00 -13.47
N ARG A 82 10.06 -27.21 -13.66
CA ARG A 82 9.04 -27.46 -14.69
C ARG A 82 7.75 -26.68 -14.46
N ARG A 83 7.35 -26.47 -13.19
CA ARG A 83 6.17 -25.68 -12.83
C ARG A 83 6.39 -24.18 -13.05
N VAL A 84 7.59 -23.66 -12.78
CA VAL A 84 7.92 -22.24 -12.93
C VAL A 84 8.18 -21.87 -14.40
N GLY A 85 8.72 -22.80 -15.19
CA GLY A 85 9.04 -22.57 -16.60
C GLY A 85 10.33 -21.76 -16.80
N ALA A 86 10.73 -21.56 -18.06
CA ALA A 86 11.92 -20.80 -18.39
C ALA A 86 11.79 -19.33 -17.95
N ALA A 87 12.83 -18.80 -17.30
CA ALA A 87 12.89 -17.39 -16.94
C ALA A 87 12.83 -16.54 -18.22
N ARG A 88 11.80 -15.70 -18.34
CA ARG A 88 11.70 -14.74 -19.44
C ARG A 88 12.76 -13.66 -19.22
N PRO A 89 13.66 -13.40 -20.20
CA PRO A 89 14.59 -12.30 -20.08
C PRO A 89 13.81 -10.99 -19.94
N VAL A 90 14.33 -10.09 -19.11
CA VAL A 90 13.82 -8.72 -18.97
C VAL A 90 14.26 -7.93 -20.21
N THR A 91 13.72 -8.30 -21.37
CA THR A 91 13.99 -7.60 -22.63
C THR A 91 12.69 -7.00 -23.16
N GLU A 92 12.64 -5.67 -23.07
CA GLU A 92 11.91 -4.72 -23.94
C GLU A 92 10.39 -4.54 -23.82
N ARG A 93 9.75 -5.05 -22.77
CA ARG A 93 8.44 -4.49 -22.38
C ARG A 93 8.31 -4.47 -20.88
N LYS A 94 8.76 -3.36 -20.27
CA LYS A 94 8.27 -3.01 -18.95
C LYS A 94 6.76 -2.78 -19.12
N PRO A 95 5.89 -3.49 -18.38
CA PRO A 95 4.44 -3.29 -18.50
C PRO A 95 3.99 -1.87 -18.09
N ASP A 96 4.89 -1.04 -17.57
CA ASP A 96 4.61 0.29 -17.03
C ASP A 96 5.31 1.45 -17.78
N GLU A 97 5.94 1.23 -18.94
CA GLU A 97 6.62 2.33 -19.65
C GLU A 97 5.63 3.38 -20.20
N ASP A 98 4.38 2.99 -20.47
CA ASP A 98 3.30 3.92 -20.83
C ASP A 98 2.91 4.86 -19.67
N THR A 99 3.25 4.49 -18.43
CA THR A 99 2.96 5.28 -17.23
C THR A 99 4.03 6.35 -16.98
N PHE A 100 5.25 6.16 -17.50
CA PHE A 100 6.38 7.08 -17.32
C PHE A 100 7.24 7.16 -18.59
N PRO A 101 6.93 8.06 -19.54
CA PRO A 101 7.76 8.25 -20.72
C PRO A 101 9.16 8.74 -20.31
N THR A 102 10.18 7.96 -20.66
CA THR A 102 11.58 8.36 -20.49
C THR A 102 11.97 9.32 -21.63
N SER A 103 12.75 10.36 -21.32
CA SER A 103 13.23 11.41 -22.24
C SER A 103 13.97 10.94 -23.51
N SER A 104 14.24 9.65 -23.67
CA SER A 104 15.03 9.08 -24.78
C SER A 104 14.21 8.64 -26.00
N GLN A 105 12.88 8.76 -25.96
CA GLN A 105 11.99 8.43 -27.08
C GLN A 105 11.80 9.65 -28.00
N PRO A 106 11.81 9.50 -29.34
CA PRO A 106 11.51 10.59 -30.26
C PRO A 106 10.09 11.11 -30.02
N MET A 107 9.95 12.43 -29.83
CA MET A 107 8.66 13.08 -29.61
C MET A 107 7.74 12.85 -30.80
N HIS A 108 6.75 11.98 -30.65
CA HIS A 108 5.64 11.89 -31.59
C HIS A 108 4.79 13.14 -31.42
N SER A 109 4.78 14.01 -32.42
CA SER A 109 4.01 15.26 -32.43
C SER A 109 2.52 14.98 -32.22
N GLY A 110 2.01 15.29 -31.03
CA GLY A 110 0.58 15.15 -30.69
C GLY A 110 0.30 14.43 -29.37
N GLN A 111 1.29 13.79 -28.74
CA GLN A 111 1.09 13.23 -27.40
C GLN A 111 1.45 14.26 -26.32
N ASN A 112 0.50 14.53 -25.42
CA ASN A 112 0.72 15.39 -24.27
C ASN A 112 1.77 14.74 -23.37
N ILE A 113 2.97 15.33 -23.30
CA ILE A 113 4.11 14.87 -22.49
C ILE A 113 3.83 15.08 -21.00
N PHE A 114 2.90 15.98 -20.67
CA PHE A 114 2.44 16.18 -19.31
C PHE A 114 1.33 15.19 -18.98
N PRO A 115 1.43 14.47 -17.85
CA PRO A 115 0.37 13.57 -17.44
C PRO A 115 -0.89 14.41 -17.21
N SER A 116 -1.92 14.18 -18.04
CA SER A 116 -3.25 14.76 -17.81
C SER A 116 -3.77 14.32 -16.44
N ASP A 117 -4.59 15.12 -15.77
CA ASP A 117 -5.10 14.83 -14.41
C ASP A 117 -5.73 13.43 -14.28
N ALA A 118 -6.30 12.89 -15.37
CA ALA A 118 -6.91 11.56 -15.42
C ALA A 118 -5.90 10.40 -15.51
N ASN A 119 -4.67 10.65 -15.98
CA ASN A 119 -3.65 9.64 -16.21
C ASN A 119 -2.46 9.76 -15.23
N ASN A 120 -2.53 10.67 -14.27
CA ASN A 120 -1.51 10.82 -13.22
C ASN A 120 -1.88 9.93 -12.01
N PRO A 121 -1.08 8.90 -11.66
CA PRO A 121 -1.40 7.98 -10.58
C PRO A 121 -1.50 8.66 -9.21
N ALA A 122 -0.72 9.72 -8.97
CA ALA A 122 -0.80 10.48 -7.72
C ALA A 122 -2.13 11.24 -7.62
N MET A 123 -2.60 11.83 -8.72
CA MET A 123 -3.91 12.51 -8.76
C MET A 123 -5.06 11.51 -8.65
N MET A 124 -4.96 10.35 -9.31
CA MET A 124 -5.94 9.27 -9.17
C MET A 124 -6.09 8.83 -7.71
N LEU A 125 -4.98 8.63 -6.99
CA LEU A 125 -5.01 8.25 -5.57
C LEU A 125 -5.66 9.33 -4.70
N VAL A 126 -5.32 10.60 -4.93
CA VAL A 126 -5.90 11.74 -4.20
C VAL A 126 -7.40 11.84 -4.46
N GLN A 127 -7.84 11.71 -5.72
CA GLN A 127 -9.25 11.71 -6.09
C GLN A 127 -10.01 10.53 -5.50
N ALA A 128 -9.43 9.32 -5.53
CA ALA A 128 -10.01 8.13 -4.92
C ALA A 128 -10.21 8.32 -3.42
N ARG A 129 -9.18 8.81 -2.71
CA ARG A 129 -9.27 9.12 -1.28
C ARG A 129 -10.36 10.15 -0.99
N LYS A 130 -10.44 11.22 -1.79
CA LYS A 130 -11.48 12.23 -1.66
C LYS A 130 -12.88 11.65 -1.86
N ARG A 131 -13.06 10.75 -2.84
CA ARG A 131 -14.32 10.06 -3.10
C ARG A 131 -14.74 9.18 -1.91
N THR A 132 -13.83 8.35 -1.40
CA THR A 132 -14.12 7.49 -0.25
C THR A 132 -14.45 8.29 1.00
N ALA A 133 -13.72 9.38 1.26
CA ALA A 133 -13.99 10.26 2.38
C ALA A 133 -15.37 10.92 2.27
N ALA A 134 -15.75 11.40 1.08
CA ALA A 134 -17.07 11.99 0.85
C ALA A 134 -18.21 10.99 1.06
N GLN A 135 -18.03 9.74 0.60
CA GLN A 135 -18.99 8.66 0.84
C GLN A 135 -19.14 8.35 2.33
N TRP A 136 -18.02 8.27 3.05
CA TRP A 136 -18.01 8.04 4.49
C TRP A 136 -18.74 9.16 5.26
N GLU A 137 -18.47 10.42 4.92
CA GLU A 137 -19.12 11.56 5.55
C GLU A 137 -20.63 11.58 5.30
N SER A 138 -21.06 11.29 4.07
CA SER A 138 -22.47 11.15 3.72
C SER A 138 -23.15 10.02 4.51
N ASP A 139 -22.48 8.88 4.66
CA ASP A 139 -23.01 7.75 5.43
C ASP A 139 -23.13 8.10 6.92
N LEU A 140 -22.16 8.85 7.48
CA LEU A 140 -22.19 9.34 8.86
C LEU A 140 -23.29 10.39 9.09
N GLU A 141 -23.43 11.38 8.20
CA GLU A 141 -24.41 12.47 8.35
C GLU A 141 -25.85 11.96 8.25
N THR A 142 -26.07 10.95 7.43
CA THR A 142 -27.39 10.32 7.26
C THR A 142 -27.65 9.24 8.32
N GLN A 143 -26.63 8.81 9.06
CA GLN A 143 -26.78 7.83 10.13
C GLN A 143 -27.73 8.36 11.21
N GLY A 144 -28.76 7.57 11.52
CA GLY A 144 -29.78 7.93 12.51
C GLY A 144 -30.95 8.75 11.97
N ARG A 145 -30.92 9.15 10.69
CA ARG A 145 -32.11 9.71 10.02
C ARG A 145 -33.10 8.59 9.68
N PRO A 146 -34.42 8.85 9.70
CA PRO A 146 -35.43 7.85 9.36
C PRO A 146 -35.33 7.36 7.91
N ASN A 147 -34.79 8.19 7.01
CA ASN A 147 -34.58 7.86 5.59
C ASN A 147 -33.18 7.30 5.31
N PHE A 148 -32.47 6.79 6.33
CA PHE A 148 -31.14 6.22 6.14
C PHE A 148 -31.24 4.92 5.33
N GLY A 149 -30.71 4.95 4.11
CA GLY A 149 -30.73 3.81 3.19
C GLY A 149 -29.79 2.66 3.56
N GLY A 150 -28.99 2.80 4.61
CA GLY A 150 -27.96 1.84 5.02
C GLY A 150 -26.55 2.28 4.63
N ARG A 151 -25.55 1.69 5.28
CA ARG A 151 -24.13 1.96 5.05
C ARG A 151 -23.68 1.38 3.71
N THR A 152 -22.79 2.08 3.02
CA THR A 152 -22.20 1.62 1.75
C THR A 152 -20.78 1.09 1.92
N LEU A 153 -20.05 1.59 2.92
CA LEU A 153 -18.67 1.21 3.19
C LEU A 153 -18.58 0.09 4.23
N LEU A 154 -17.77 -0.92 3.90
CA LEU A 154 -17.61 -2.16 4.67
C LEU A 154 -16.16 -2.36 5.10
N SER A 155 -15.96 -2.85 6.32
CA SER A 155 -14.63 -3.30 6.77
C SER A 155 -14.35 -4.74 6.31
N VAL A 156 -13.09 -5.15 6.32
CA VAL A 156 -12.70 -6.53 5.98
C VAL A 156 -13.39 -7.56 6.87
N LYS A 157 -13.60 -7.23 8.15
CA LYS A 157 -14.32 -8.09 9.10
C LYS A 157 -15.79 -8.24 8.68
N ASP A 158 -16.42 -7.14 8.31
CA ASP A 158 -17.81 -7.12 7.84
C ASP A 158 -17.97 -7.92 6.54
N ILE A 159 -17.01 -7.83 5.62
CA ILE A 159 -17.02 -8.61 4.38
C ILE A 159 -16.92 -10.11 4.70
N LYS A 160 -16.01 -10.50 5.60
CA LYS A 160 -15.89 -11.91 6.01
C LYS A 160 -17.19 -12.42 6.63
N GLU A 161 -17.79 -11.64 7.53
CA GLU A 161 -19.08 -12.01 8.14
C GLU A 161 -20.22 -12.08 7.11
N ALA A 162 -20.29 -11.14 6.17
CA ALA A 162 -21.29 -11.17 5.12
C ALA A 162 -21.15 -12.42 4.23
N LEU A 163 -19.91 -12.82 3.93
CA LEU A 163 -19.63 -14.04 3.15
C LEU A 163 -19.95 -15.31 3.93
N THR A 164 -19.63 -15.40 5.23
CA THR A 164 -20.02 -16.57 6.05
C THR A 164 -21.55 -16.67 6.14
N LEU A 165 -22.25 -15.55 6.35
CA LEU A 165 -23.72 -15.52 6.38
C LEU A 165 -24.36 -15.97 5.06
N ARG A 166 -23.74 -15.63 3.92
CA ARG A 166 -24.24 -15.97 2.58
C ARG A 166 -23.95 -17.42 2.20
N ASP A 167 -22.72 -17.87 2.44
CA ASP A 167 -22.22 -19.12 1.87
C ASP A 167 -22.35 -20.30 2.85
N GLU A 168 -22.16 -20.07 4.16
CA GLU A 168 -22.30 -21.14 5.18
C GLU A 168 -23.73 -21.22 5.74
N LEU A 169 -24.33 -20.08 6.08
CA LEU A 169 -25.69 -20.05 6.61
C LEU A 169 -26.77 -19.99 5.52
N GLY A 170 -26.39 -19.73 4.27
CA GLY A 170 -27.32 -19.72 3.13
C GLY A 170 -28.35 -18.58 3.14
N LYS A 171 -28.10 -17.50 3.91
CA LYS A 171 -29.04 -16.37 4.00
C LYS A 171 -29.17 -15.63 2.67
N SER A 172 -30.34 -15.05 2.42
CA SER A 172 -30.54 -14.21 1.24
C SER A 172 -29.72 -12.92 1.37
N PRO A 173 -29.16 -12.36 0.28
CA PRO A 173 -28.36 -11.14 0.33
C PRO A 173 -29.14 -9.96 0.96
N GLN A 174 -30.44 -9.88 0.70
CA GLN A 174 -31.31 -8.85 1.27
C GLN A 174 -31.45 -8.96 2.79
N GLU A 175 -31.50 -10.18 3.34
CA GLU A 175 -31.53 -10.39 4.80
C GLU A 175 -30.21 -10.01 5.45
N ILE A 176 -29.09 -10.36 4.82
CA ILE A 176 -27.74 -10.01 5.32
C ILE A 176 -27.57 -8.49 5.31
N GLU A 177 -27.97 -7.81 4.23
CA GLU A 177 -27.93 -6.35 4.13
C GLU A 177 -28.79 -5.69 5.23
N ARG A 178 -30.00 -6.19 5.49
CA ARG A 178 -30.84 -5.68 6.58
C ARG A 178 -30.21 -5.93 7.95
N GLN A 179 -29.67 -7.13 8.17
CA GLN A 179 -29.03 -7.50 9.45
C GLN A 179 -27.81 -6.62 9.74
N MET A 180 -27.00 -6.33 8.71
CA MET A 180 -25.77 -5.53 8.83
C MET A 180 -26.00 -4.03 8.59
N ARG A 181 -27.25 -3.59 8.40
CA ARG A 181 -27.66 -2.20 8.09
C ARG A 181 -26.93 -1.62 6.88
N LEU A 182 -26.79 -2.41 5.84
CA LEU A 182 -26.17 -2.04 4.57
C LEU A 182 -27.23 -1.55 3.58
N LYS A 183 -26.77 -0.73 2.63
CA LYS A 183 -27.60 -0.33 1.51
C LYS A 183 -27.95 -1.56 0.65
N PRO A 184 -29.19 -1.67 0.15
CA PRO A 184 -29.56 -2.77 -0.72
C PRO A 184 -28.70 -2.81 -1.99
N GLY A 185 -28.23 -4.01 -2.35
CA GLY A 185 -27.38 -4.25 -3.53
C GLY A 185 -25.88 -3.99 -3.32
N VAL A 186 -25.43 -3.80 -2.08
CA VAL A 186 -24.00 -3.71 -1.77
C VAL A 186 -23.34 -5.09 -1.81
N LEU A 187 -24.04 -6.13 -1.35
CA LEU A 187 -23.49 -7.49 -1.39
C LEU A 187 -23.38 -8.04 -2.81
N ASP A 188 -24.26 -7.62 -3.71
CA ASP A 188 -24.20 -8.01 -5.13
C ASP A 188 -22.93 -7.46 -5.82
N GLN A 189 -22.34 -6.37 -5.32
CA GLN A 189 -21.10 -5.80 -5.83
C GLN A 189 -19.84 -6.52 -5.33
N LEU A 190 -19.95 -7.25 -4.22
CA LEU A 190 -18.81 -7.79 -3.46
C LEU A 190 -18.28 -9.13 -3.96
N VAL A 191 -18.75 -9.60 -5.13
CA VAL A 191 -18.40 -10.86 -5.84
C VAL A 191 -19.56 -11.86 -5.87
N ALA A 192 -19.77 -12.48 -7.03
CA ALA A 192 -20.78 -13.52 -7.26
C ALA A 192 -20.65 -14.70 -6.30
N LYS A 193 -21.79 -15.33 -5.98
CA LYS A 193 -21.86 -16.49 -5.08
C LYS A 193 -20.95 -17.62 -5.59
N GLY A 194 -20.12 -18.17 -4.70
CA GLY A 194 -19.27 -19.34 -4.98
C GLY A 194 -17.90 -19.07 -5.60
N VAL A 195 -17.51 -17.81 -5.84
CA VAL A 195 -16.16 -17.47 -6.34
C VAL A 195 -15.11 -17.42 -5.22
N VAL A 196 -15.54 -17.13 -3.98
CA VAL A 196 -14.66 -17.03 -2.82
C VAL A 196 -14.88 -18.25 -1.93
N ALA A 197 -13.82 -19.02 -1.69
CA ALA A 197 -13.82 -20.06 -0.66
C ALA A 197 -13.41 -19.42 0.67
N ASN A 198 -14.21 -19.61 1.72
CA ASN A 198 -13.80 -19.31 3.09
C ASN A 198 -12.74 -20.36 3.50
N VAL A 199 -11.47 -19.97 3.46
CA VAL A 199 -10.35 -20.76 4.02
C VAL A 199 -10.02 -20.26 5.43
#